data_AF-A0A7H0K0C8-F1
#
_entry.id   AF-A0A7H0K0C8-F1
#
_cell.length_a   1.000
_cell.length_b   1.000
_cell.length_c   1.000
_cell.angle_alpha   90.00
_cell.angle_beta   90.00
_cell.angle_gamma   90.00
#
_symmetry.space_group_name_H-M   'P 1'
#
loop_
_entity.id
_entity.type
_entity.pdbx_description
1 polymer ?
#
loop_
_entity_poly.entity_id
_entity_poly.type
_entity_poly.pdbx_seq_one_letter_code
_entity_poly.pdbx_strand_id
1 'polypeptide(L)'
;MSRSKNRSRNPLLGRDAVATAREALLEIADGEIGEHIGVTGLTRNVATHRFEADVPGYAGWEWNAVVACADGSTFITVNEVALVPSQGALEAPDWVPYSERLRPGDLGPGDLLELAPDDDRVTDDSFARDAVTFTGRDTKHYLTKRGLEDAKHRWRTGDYGPNSEFAEKAALSCRTCAFYIPMAEPVGENFGVCANEYSADGHVVASSYGCGAHSDTEVAGPGK
;
A
#
# COMPACT_ATOMS: atom_id res chain seq x y z
N MET A 1 23.13 54.69 -46.73
CA MET A 1 22.16 54.88 -45.62
C MET A 1 21.79 53.51 -45.06
N SER A 2 22.20 53.26 -43.82
CA SER A 2 22.05 51.97 -43.12
C SER A 2 20.59 51.73 -42.73
N ARG A 3 19.96 50.66 -43.25
CA ARG A 3 18.68 50.17 -42.72
C ARG A 3 18.97 49.36 -41.47
N SER A 4 18.67 49.97 -40.32
CA SER A 4 18.62 49.29 -39.02
C SER A 4 17.76 48.03 -39.12
N LYS A 5 18.38 46.85 -38.98
CA LYS A 5 17.68 45.57 -38.86
C LYS A 5 16.99 45.57 -37.49
N ASN A 6 15.72 45.94 -37.47
CA ASN A 6 14.85 45.77 -36.32
C ASN A 6 14.80 44.26 -36.03
N ARG A 7 15.45 43.80 -34.94
CA ARG A 7 15.33 42.42 -34.46
C ARG A 7 13.87 42.22 -34.10
N SER A 8 13.10 41.56 -34.96
CA SER A 8 11.73 41.13 -34.65
C SER A 8 11.77 40.41 -33.30
N ARG A 9 11.13 40.97 -32.28
CA ARG A 9 10.96 40.29 -30.99
C ARG A 9 10.16 39.03 -31.26
N ASN A 10 10.70 37.87 -30.87
CA ASN A 10 9.98 36.61 -31.02
C ASN A 10 8.60 36.74 -30.36
N PRO A 11 7.49 36.59 -31.10
CA PRO A 11 6.14 36.76 -30.55
C PRO A 11 5.88 35.83 -29.37
N LEU A 12 6.54 34.67 -29.33
CA LEU A 12 6.41 33.65 -28.30
C LEU A 12 7.06 33.99 -26.96
N LEU A 13 7.78 35.12 -26.83
CA LEU A 13 8.43 35.53 -25.58
C LEU A 13 7.80 36.81 -25.00
N GLY A 14 6.72 37.30 -25.61
CA GLY A 14 6.04 38.53 -25.25
C GLY A 14 4.90 38.34 -24.25
N ARG A 15 4.28 39.45 -23.84
CA ARG A 15 3.11 39.44 -22.96
C ARG A 15 1.91 38.76 -23.61
N ASP A 16 1.75 38.92 -24.92
CA ASP A 16 0.67 38.28 -25.66
C ASP A 16 0.77 36.75 -25.59
N ALA A 17 1.98 36.19 -25.69
CA ALA A 17 2.21 34.75 -25.51
C ALA A 17 1.87 34.27 -24.10
N VAL A 18 2.25 35.04 -23.07
CA VAL A 18 1.90 34.74 -21.67
C VAL A 18 0.37 34.77 -21.49
N ALA A 19 -0.32 35.74 -22.10
CA ALA A 19 -1.77 35.86 -22.03
C ALA A 19 -2.46 34.68 -22.72
N THR A 20 -2.07 34.34 -23.96
CA THR A 20 -2.58 33.17 -24.68
C THR A 20 -2.33 31.87 -23.93
N ALA A 21 -1.13 31.71 -23.35
CA ALA A 21 -0.79 30.55 -22.53
C ALA A 21 -1.68 30.43 -21.28
N ARG A 22 -1.90 31.55 -20.56
CA ARG A 22 -2.77 31.58 -19.38
C ARG A 22 -4.23 31.30 -19.74
N GLU A 23 -4.73 31.89 -20.82
CA GLU A 23 -6.10 31.68 -21.30
C GLU A 23 -6.35 30.19 -21.60
N ALA A 24 -5.40 29.54 -22.28
CA ALA A 24 -5.48 28.11 -22.58
C ALA A 24 -5.49 27.23 -21.33
N LEU A 25 -4.69 27.58 -20.32
CA LEU A 25 -4.67 26.86 -19.05
C LEU A 25 -6.01 27.02 -18.30
N LEU A 26 -6.64 28.20 -18.37
CA LEU A 26 -7.93 28.46 -17.72
C LEU A 26 -9.07 27.60 -18.29
N GLU A 27 -8.95 27.10 -19.52
CA GLU A 27 -9.95 26.20 -20.11
C GLU A 27 -9.94 24.79 -19.48
N ILE A 28 -8.83 24.38 -18.85
CA ILE A 28 -8.65 23.01 -18.34
C ILE A 28 -8.35 22.90 -16.85
N ALA A 29 -7.88 23.98 -16.22
CA ALA A 29 -7.39 23.92 -14.85
C ALA A 29 -8.55 23.87 -13.85
N ASP A 30 -8.68 22.73 -13.16
CA ASP A 30 -9.50 22.60 -11.94
C ASP A 30 -8.72 23.18 -10.74
N GLY A 31 -8.44 24.49 -10.76
CA GLY A 31 -7.67 25.18 -9.72
C GLY A 31 -7.15 26.56 -10.13
N GLU A 32 -6.43 27.24 -9.25
CA GLU A 32 -5.82 28.53 -9.56
C GLU A 32 -4.52 28.35 -10.34
N ILE A 33 -4.36 29.16 -11.40
CA ILE A 33 -3.10 29.29 -12.13
C ILE A 33 -2.35 30.47 -11.51
N GLY A 34 -1.26 30.18 -10.82
CA GLY A 34 -0.43 31.17 -10.14
C GLY A 34 0.38 32.05 -11.10
N GLU A 35 1.45 32.64 -10.58
CA GLU A 35 2.26 33.60 -11.33
C GLU A 35 3.02 32.97 -12.51
N HIS A 36 3.33 33.78 -13.53
CA HIS A 36 4.18 33.33 -14.63
C HIS A 36 5.64 33.25 -14.15
N ILE A 37 6.16 32.03 -14.00
CA ILE A 37 7.48 31.78 -13.39
C ILE A 37 8.59 31.59 -14.42
N GLY A 38 8.27 31.47 -15.71
CA GLY A 38 9.29 31.51 -16.75
C GLY A 38 8.83 31.04 -18.12
N VAL A 39 9.74 31.19 -19.08
CA VAL A 39 9.55 30.72 -20.45
C VAL A 39 10.83 30.06 -20.96
N THR A 40 10.67 28.92 -21.60
CA THR A 40 11.77 28.19 -22.26
C THR A 40 11.47 28.10 -23.74
N GLY A 41 12.28 28.75 -24.57
CA GLY A 41 12.18 28.61 -26.03
C GLY A 41 12.79 27.28 -26.47
N LEU A 42 11.96 26.37 -26.98
CA LEU A 42 12.42 25.09 -27.53
C LEU A 42 13.00 25.28 -28.93
N THR A 43 12.31 26.07 -29.75
CA THR A 43 12.77 26.46 -31.09
C THR A 43 12.39 27.92 -31.37
N ARG A 44 12.68 28.42 -32.58
CA ARG A 44 12.22 29.76 -32.99
C ARG A 44 10.69 29.86 -33.07
N ASN A 45 9.99 28.74 -33.25
CA ASN A 45 8.55 28.66 -33.50
C ASN A 45 7.78 28.00 -32.35
N VAL A 46 8.44 27.60 -31.26
CA VAL A 46 7.80 26.93 -30.10
C VAL A 46 8.44 27.39 -28.80
N ALA A 47 7.62 27.73 -27.81
CA ALA A 47 8.05 28.06 -26.46
C ALA A 47 7.11 27.44 -25.41
N THR A 48 7.66 27.06 -24.26
CA THR A 48 6.89 26.58 -23.11
C THR A 48 6.85 27.69 -22.06
N HIS A 49 5.65 28.19 -21.77
CA HIS A 49 5.40 29.09 -20.64
C HIS A 49 5.02 28.26 -19.42
N ARG A 50 5.55 28.67 -18.26
CA ARG A 50 5.41 27.94 -17.00
C ARG A 50 4.77 28.87 -15.97
N PHE A 51 3.82 28.33 -15.21
CA PHE A 51 3.10 29.05 -14.17
C PHE A 51 3.09 28.23 -12.88
N GLU A 52 3.07 28.92 -11.74
CA GLU A 52 2.82 28.25 -10.45
C GLU A 52 1.48 27.51 -10.49
N ALA A 53 1.44 26.34 -9.84
CA ALA A 53 0.22 25.58 -9.67
C ALA A 53 -0.14 25.51 -8.18
N ASP A 54 -1.33 25.99 -7.83
CA ASP A 54 -1.94 25.77 -6.51
C ASP A 54 -3.08 24.76 -6.66
N VAL A 55 -2.71 23.49 -6.83
CA VAL A 55 -3.65 22.38 -7.03
C VAL A 55 -3.50 21.40 -5.86
N PRO A 56 -4.57 21.17 -5.06
CA PRO A 56 -4.53 20.24 -3.94
C PRO A 56 -4.02 18.85 -4.35
N GLY A 57 -3.02 18.34 -3.64
CA GLY A 57 -2.38 17.04 -3.94
C GLY A 57 -1.21 17.10 -4.92
N TYR A 58 -0.99 18.23 -5.60
CA TYR A 58 0.09 18.44 -6.58
C TYR A 58 1.11 19.47 -6.09
N ALA A 59 1.53 19.36 -4.82
CA ALA A 59 2.52 20.25 -4.24
C ALA A 59 3.85 20.18 -5.03
N GLY A 60 4.37 21.34 -5.44
CA GLY A 60 5.61 21.45 -6.22
C GLY A 60 5.44 21.17 -7.72
N TRP A 61 4.22 21.04 -8.22
CA TRP A 61 3.93 20.96 -9.66
C TRP A 61 3.81 22.36 -10.28
N GLU A 62 3.95 22.44 -11.60
CA GLU A 62 3.82 23.68 -12.37
C GLU A 62 2.92 23.45 -13.59
N TRP A 63 2.17 24.50 -13.96
CA TRP A 63 1.37 24.51 -15.18
C TRP A 63 2.25 24.89 -16.36
N ASN A 64 2.31 24.03 -17.36
CA ASN A 64 3.00 24.29 -18.61
C ASN A 64 2.02 24.51 -19.75
N ALA A 65 2.26 25.56 -20.52
CA ALA A 65 1.54 25.84 -21.77
C ALA A 65 2.56 25.98 -22.90
N VAL A 66 2.50 25.07 -23.86
CA VAL A 66 3.34 25.10 -25.05
C VAL A 66 2.62 25.88 -26.12
N VAL A 67 3.23 27.01 -26.50
CA VAL A 67 2.73 27.89 -27.56
C VAL A 67 3.60 27.77 -28.80
N ALA A 68 2.99 27.94 -29.96
CA ALA A 68 3.64 27.87 -31.26
C ALA A 68 3.25 29.06 -32.15
N CYS A 69 4.13 29.44 -33.07
CA CYS A 69 3.85 30.47 -34.06
C CYS A 69 4.57 30.14 -35.37
N ALA A 70 3.81 30.08 -36.47
CA ALA A 70 4.35 29.78 -37.80
C ALA A 70 5.32 30.87 -38.29
N ASP A 71 6.26 30.51 -39.16
CA ASP A 71 7.23 31.47 -39.70
C ASP A 71 6.55 32.62 -40.45
N GLY A 72 6.98 33.85 -40.17
CA GLY A 72 6.42 35.05 -40.77
C GLY A 72 5.05 35.47 -40.21
N SER A 73 4.45 34.67 -39.32
CA SER A 73 3.24 35.01 -38.58
C SER A 73 3.57 35.72 -37.27
N THR A 74 2.57 36.43 -36.74
CA THR A 74 2.55 36.90 -35.34
C THR A 74 1.38 36.28 -34.56
N PHE A 75 0.61 35.41 -35.19
CA PHE A 75 -0.51 34.71 -34.55
C PHE A 75 0.02 33.53 -33.73
N ILE A 76 -0.25 33.57 -32.43
CA ILE A 76 0.22 32.58 -31.45
C ILE A 76 -0.88 31.52 -31.30
N THR A 77 -0.52 30.25 -31.41
CA THR A 77 -1.41 29.11 -31.18
C THR A 77 -0.95 28.33 -29.97
N VAL A 78 -1.86 27.58 -29.36
CA VAL A 78 -1.55 26.65 -28.26
C VAL A 78 -1.40 25.25 -28.85
N ASN A 79 -0.34 24.55 -28.46
CA ASN A 79 -0.10 23.16 -28.86
C ASN A 79 -0.58 22.19 -27.77
N GLU A 80 -0.11 22.38 -26.54
CA GLU A 80 -0.49 21.56 -25.39
C GLU A 80 -0.48 22.37 -24.10
N VAL A 81 -1.24 21.89 -23.12
CA VAL A 81 -1.26 22.38 -21.76
C VAL A 81 -1.21 21.18 -20.82
N ALA A 82 -0.39 21.23 -19.78
CA ALA A 82 -0.21 20.12 -18.85
C ALA A 82 0.18 20.62 -17.46
N LEU A 83 -0.30 19.92 -16.43
CA LEU A 83 0.24 20.01 -15.08
C LEU A 83 1.43 19.04 -15.02
N VAL A 84 2.63 19.53 -14.72
CA VAL A 84 3.85 18.70 -14.71
C VAL A 84 4.58 18.82 -13.38
N PRO A 85 5.23 17.75 -12.90
CA PRO A 85 6.06 17.82 -11.71
C PRO A 85 7.29 18.69 -11.97
N SER A 86 7.59 19.60 -11.04
CA SER A 86 8.82 20.40 -11.03
C SER A 86 9.77 19.91 -9.91
N GLN A 87 10.85 20.64 -9.66
CA GLN A 87 11.82 20.28 -8.63
C GLN A 87 11.15 20.24 -7.24
N GLY A 88 11.19 19.08 -6.59
CA GLY A 88 10.58 18.86 -5.28
C GLY A 88 9.08 18.58 -5.34
N ALA A 89 8.53 18.30 -6.52
CA ALA A 89 7.15 17.84 -6.66
C ALA A 89 6.89 16.56 -5.86
N LEU A 90 5.73 16.51 -5.22
CA LEU A 90 5.22 15.25 -4.68
C LEU A 90 4.79 14.36 -5.84
N GLU A 91 5.57 13.33 -6.12
CA GLU A 91 5.27 12.32 -7.14
C GLU A 91 4.56 11.11 -6.53
N ALA A 92 3.80 10.40 -7.37
CA ALA A 92 3.22 9.13 -6.96
C ALA A 92 4.33 8.11 -6.65
N PRO A 93 4.15 7.22 -5.65
CA PRO A 93 5.06 6.12 -5.45
C PRO A 93 5.07 5.20 -6.67
N ASP A 94 6.13 4.40 -6.81
CA ASP A 94 6.22 3.38 -7.84
C ASP A 94 4.98 2.46 -7.81
N TRP A 95 4.51 2.07 -8.99
CA TRP A 95 3.41 1.12 -9.09
C TRP A 95 3.84 -0.25 -8.60
N VAL A 96 3.02 -0.86 -7.73
CA VAL A 96 3.28 -2.17 -7.12
C VAL A 96 2.17 -3.16 -7.54
N PRO A 97 2.51 -4.39 -8.00
CA PRO A 97 1.54 -5.44 -8.31
C PRO A 97 0.52 -5.67 -7.20
N TYR A 98 -0.72 -6.02 -7.55
CA TYR A 98 -1.78 -6.23 -6.55
C TYR A 98 -1.42 -7.30 -5.51
N SER A 99 -0.80 -8.40 -5.95
CA SER A 99 -0.30 -9.47 -5.07
C SER A 99 0.65 -8.98 -3.98
N GLU A 100 1.46 -7.96 -4.29
CA GLU A 100 2.44 -7.36 -3.36
C GLU A 100 1.81 -6.29 -2.46
N ARG A 101 0.58 -5.85 -2.77
CA ARG A 101 -0.18 -4.91 -1.93
C ARG A 101 -1.05 -5.60 -0.88
N LEU A 102 -1.33 -6.89 -1.06
CA LEU A 102 -2.20 -7.66 -0.17
C LEU A 102 -1.60 -7.82 1.22
N ARG A 103 -2.43 -7.56 2.22
CA ARG A 103 -2.15 -7.77 3.64
C ARG A 103 -3.00 -8.91 4.20
N PRO A 104 -2.56 -9.52 5.32
CA PRO A 104 -3.40 -10.49 6.03
C PRO A 104 -4.77 -9.89 6.35
N GLY A 105 -5.85 -10.55 5.92
CA GLY A 105 -7.22 -10.11 6.11
C GLY A 105 -7.85 -9.35 4.93
N ASP A 106 -7.08 -9.01 3.89
CA ASP A 106 -7.61 -8.25 2.74
C ASP A 106 -8.52 -9.10 1.82
N LEU A 107 -8.41 -10.42 1.87
CA LEU A 107 -9.20 -11.32 1.03
C LEU A 107 -10.63 -11.45 1.56
N GLY A 108 -11.61 -11.16 0.71
CA GLY A 108 -13.03 -11.35 0.94
C GLY A 108 -13.65 -12.50 0.15
N PRO A 109 -14.97 -12.72 0.29
CA PRO A 109 -15.69 -13.74 -0.47
C PRO A 109 -15.60 -13.50 -1.98
N GLY A 110 -15.10 -14.49 -2.72
CA GLY A 110 -14.96 -14.44 -4.17
C GLY A 110 -13.58 -14.05 -4.68
N ASP A 111 -12.70 -13.57 -3.79
CA ASP A 111 -11.32 -13.26 -4.17
C ASP A 111 -10.50 -14.54 -4.39
N LEU A 112 -9.65 -14.52 -5.40
CA LEU A 112 -8.70 -15.59 -5.71
C LEU A 112 -7.29 -15.05 -5.58
N LEU A 113 -6.51 -15.66 -4.68
CA LEU A 113 -5.09 -15.41 -4.56
C LEU A 113 -4.33 -16.65 -5.01
N GLU A 114 -3.53 -16.50 -6.06
CA GLU A 114 -2.63 -17.54 -6.52
C GLU A 114 -1.47 -17.71 -5.54
N LEU A 115 -1.05 -18.94 -5.35
CA LEU A 115 0.17 -19.25 -4.62
C LEU A 115 1.36 -18.67 -5.40
N ALA A 116 2.27 -17.99 -4.70
CA ALA A 116 3.48 -17.49 -5.34
C ALA A 116 4.31 -18.67 -5.89
N PRO A 117 4.85 -18.59 -7.12
CA PRO A 117 5.59 -19.69 -7.75
C PRO A 117 6.76 -20.22 -6.91
N ASP A 118 7.41 -19.35 -6.13
CA ASP A 118 8.57 -19.65 -5.30
C ASP A 118 8.26 -19.55 -3.79
N ASP A 119 7.04 -19.91 -3.38
CA ASP A 119 6.63 -19.89 -1.98
C ASP A 119 7.26 -21.04 -1.18
N ASP A 120 8.37 -20.75 -0.51
CA ASP A 120 9.12 -21.68 0.33
C ASP A 120 8.36 -22.24 1.55
N ARG A 121 7.15 -21.77 1.82
CA ARG A 121 6.28 -22.28 2.89
C ARG A 121 5.54 -23.55 2.47
N VAL A 122 5.55 -23.91 1.19
CA VAL A 122 4.87 -25.09 0.65
C VAL A 122 5.74 -25.88 -0.32
N THR A 123 5.39 -27.15 -0.50
CA THR A 123 6.04 -28.07 -1.45
C THR A 123 4.98 -28.98 -2.08
N ASP A 124 5.19 -29.40 -3.32
CA ASP A 124 4.36 -30.40 -4.02
C ASP A 124 4.82 -31.84 -3.76
N ASP A 125 5.99 -32.04 -3.16
CA ASP A 125 6.54 -33.35 -2.82
C ASP A 125 6.32 -33.71 -1.34
N SER A 126 5.37 -34.61 -1.09
CA SER A 126 5.12 -35.14 0.26
C SER A 126 6.29 -35.88 0.90
N PHE A 127 7.29 -36.32 0.13
CA PHE A 127 8.48 -37.01 0.61
C PHE A 127 9.67 -36.07 0.81
N ALA A 128 9.52 -34.77 0.51
CA ALA A 128 10.55 -33.79 0.78
C ALA A 128 10.93 -33.81 2.27
N ARG A 129 12.22 -33.65 2.57
CA ARG A 129 12.77 -33.76 3.94
C ARG A 129 12.12 -32.77 4.92
N ASP A 130 11.66 -31.65 4.41
CA ASP A 130 11.00 -30.59 5.13
C ASP A 130 9.49 -30.55 4.91
N ALA A 131 8.90 -31.51 4.19
CA ALA A 131 7.44 -31.63 4.11
C ALA A 131 6.86 -31.95 5.50
N VAL A 132 5.74 -31.29 5.80
CA VAL A 132 4.90 -31.51 6.98
C VAL A 132 3.58 -32.11 6.51
N THR A 133 3.33 -33.35 6.91
CA THR A 133 2.15 -34.11 6.49
C THR A 133 1.23 -34.38 7.69
N PHE A 134 -0.08 -34.48 7.39
CA PHE A 134 -1.12 -34.79 8.36
C PHE A 134 -1.89 -36.01 7.85
N THR A 135 -2.18 -36.95 8.75
CA THR A 135 -2.98 -38.13 8.42
C THR A 135 -4.38 -37.75 7.98
N GLY A 136 -4.87 -38.35 6.89
CA GLY A 136 -6.23 -38.12 6.38
C GLY A 136 -6.40 -36.88 5.50
N ARG A 137 -5.31 -36.18 5.13
CA ARG A 137 -5.35 -35.02 4.24
C ARG A 137 -5.04 -35.40 2.79
N ASP A 138 -5.95 -35.08 1.87
CA ASP A 138 -5.74 -35.15 0.43
C ASP A 138 -5.49 -33.75 -0.13
N THR A 139 -4.27 -33.47 -0.60
CA THR A 139 -3.88 -32.14 -1.06
C THR A 139 -2.75 -32.21 -2.09
N LYS A 140 -2.69 -31.20 -2.97
CA LYS A 140 -1.64 -31.06 -3.99
C LYS A 140 -0.36 -30.42 -3.43
N HIS A 141 -0.47 -29.65 -2.35
CA HIS A 141 0.65 -28.94 -1.75
C HIS A 141 0.66 -29.16 -0.24
N TYR A 142 1.83 -29.49 0.28
CA TYR A 142 2.11 -29.74 1.68
C TYR A 142 2.81 -28.52 2.28
N LEU A 143 2.61 -28.26 3.57
CA LEU A 143 3.42 -27.25 4.26
C LEU A 143 4.87 -27.73 4.32
N THR A 144 5.81 -26.80 4.23
CA THR A 144 7.19 -27.07 4.66
C THR A 144 7.32 -26.82 6.16
N LYS A 145 8.41 -27.30 6.76
CA LYS A 145 8.79 -26.99 8.15
C LYS A 145 8.85 -25.49 8.36
N ARG A 146 9.38 -24.73 7.39
CA ARG A 146 9.40 -23.27 7.44
C ARG A 146 8.00 -22.69 7.48
N GLY A 147 7.10 -23.13 6.59
CA GLY A 147 5.71 -22.66 6.57
C GLY A 147 4.99 -22.90 7.90
N LEU A 148 5.22 -24.06 8.53
CA LEU A 148 4.67 -24.37 9.85
C LEU A 148 5.29 -23.49 10.96
N GLU A 149 6.61 -23.29 10.97
CA GLU A 149 7.27 -22.45 11.96
C GLU A 149 6.88 -20.97 11.83
N ASP A 150 6.70 -20.46 10.61
CA ASP A 150 6.18 -19.12 10.37
C ASP A 150 4.75 -18.97 10.94
N ALA A 151 3.91 -20.00 10.79
CA ALA A 151 2.58 -20.00 11.40
C ALA A 151 2.64 -20.01 12.92
N LYS A 152 3.46 -20.88 13.52
CA LYS A 152 3.67 -20.94 14.98
C LYS A 152 4.21 -19.63 15.53
N HIS A 153 5.11 -18.98 14.81
CA HIS A 153 5.63 -17.66 15.18
C HIS A 153 4.48 -16.65 15.26
N ARG A 154 3.66 -16.54 14.20
CA ARG A 154 2.49 -15.65 14.20
C ARG A 154 1.50 -15.95 15.34
N TRP A 155 1.22 -17.22 15.61
CA TRP A 155 0.32 -17.57 16.72
C TRP A 155 0.92 -17.22 18.09
N ARG A 156 2.22 -17.40 18.27
CA ARG A 156 2.92 -17.09 19.52
C ARG A 156 3.04 -15.59 19.77
N THR A 157 3.19 -14.78 18.73
CA THR A 157 3.34 -13.32 18.87
C THR A 157 2.02 -12.56 18.70
N GLY A 158 0.93 -13.24 18.37
CA GLY A 158 -0.39 -12.66 18.19
C GLY A 158 -1.21 -12.57 19.49
N ASP A 159 -2.47 -12.22 19.34
CA ASP A 159 -3.40 -11.91 20.45
C ASP A 159 -3.67 -13.09 21.40
N TYR A 160 -3.42 -14.31 20.92
CA TYR A 160 -3.59 -15.55 21.69
C TYR A 160 -2.25 -16.22 22.05
N GLY A 161 -1.18 -15.43 22.04
CA GLY A 161 0.16 -15.83 22.44
C GLY A 161 0.37 -15.82 23.97
N PRO A 162 1.51 -16.34 24.45
CA PRO A 162 1.92 -16.28 25.86
C PRO A 162 2.01 -14.88 26.47
N ASN A 163 2.27 -13.86 25.64
CA ASN A 163 2.57 -12.50 26.09
C ASN A 163 1.48 -11.51 25.65
N SER A 164 0.27 -11.99 25.34
CA SER A 164 -0.84 -11.08 25.04
C SER A 164 -1.35 -10.43 26.33
N GLU A 165 -2.05 -9.31 26.21
CA GLU A 165 -2.58 -8.57 27.36
C GLU A 165 -3.44 -9.45 28.28
N PHE A 166 -4.25 -10.35 27.70
CA PHE A 166 -5.01 -11.33 28.48
C PHE A 166 -4.12 -12.33 29.21
N ALA A 167 -3.10 -12.88 28.53
CA ALA A 167 -2.20 -13.85 29.12
C ALA A 167 -1.39 -13.26 30.28
N GLU A 168 -0.95 -12.00 30.17
CA GLU A 168 -0.21 -11.31 31.24
C GLU A 168 -1.06 -11.06 32.51
N LYS A 169 -2.37 -10.90 32.35
CA LYS A 169 -3.30 -10.59 33.45
C LYS A 169 -4.02 -11.82 34.00
N ALA A 170 -4.04 -12.92 33.26
CA ALA A 170 -4.74 -14.13 33.65
C ALA A 170 -3.99 -14.85 34.78
N ALA A 171 -4.75 -15.37 35.75
CA ALA A 171 -4.20 -16.19 36.82
C ALA A 171 -3.85 -17.62 36.38
N LEU A 172 -4.51 -18.10 35.32
CA LEU A 172 -4.43 -19.47 34.83
C LEU A 172 -4.22 -19.48 33.32
N SER A 173 -3.70 -20.60 32.81
CA SER A 173 -3.35 -20.76 31.39
C SER A 173 -4.09 -21.92 30.74
N CYS A 174 -4.19 -21.90 29.41
CA CYS A 174 -4.87 -22.92 28.62
C CYS A 174 -4.37 -24.34 28.91
N ARG A 175 -3.09 -24.53 29.27
CA ARG A 175 -2.50 -25.83 29.60
C ARG A 175 -3.27 -26.60 30.67
N THR A 176 -3.92 -25.89 31.60
CA THR A 176 -4.70 -26.47 32.70
C THR A 176 -6.20 -26.33 32.50
N CYS A 177 -6.66 -25.71 31.41
CA CYS A 177 -8.06 -25.40 31.19
C CYS A 177 -8.81 -26.57 30.57
N ALA A 178 -10.00 -26.91 31.10
CA ALA A 178 -10.83 -27.97 30.54
C ALA A 178 -11.32 -27.68 29.10
N PHE A 179 -11.36 -26.41 28.69
CA PHE A 179 -11.75 -25.98 27.34
C PHE A 179 -10.61 -26.00 26.31
N TYR A 180 -9.39 -26.39 26.72
CA TYR A 180 -8.24 -26.45 25.83
C TYR A 180 -8.17 -27.80 25.11
N ILE A 181 -8.28 -27.74 23.78
CA ILE A 181 -8.13 -28.90 22.91
C ILE A 181 -6.68 -28.90 22.37
N PRO A 182 -5.78 -29.78 22.83
CA PRO A 182 -4.38 -29.76 22.40
C PRO A 182 -4.25 -30.18 20.93
N MET A 183 -3.34 -29.53 20.20
CA MET A 183 -2.94 -30.00 18.86
C MET A 183 -1.94 -31.15 18.97
N ALA A 184 -2.08 -32.13 18.09
CA ALA A 184 -1.15 -33.24 17.96
C ALA A 184 0.09 -32.84 17.14
N GLU A 185 1.08 -33.75 17.10
CA GLU A 185 2.13 -33.72 16.08
C GLU A 185 1.51 -33.71 14.68
N PRO A 186 2.09 -32.97 13.71
CA PRO A 186 3.40 -32.30 13.73
C PRO A 186 3.39 -30.85 14.28
N VAL A 187 2.27 -30.33 14.77
CA VAL A 187 2.22 -28.94 15.30
C VAL A 187 2.90 -28.88 16.67
N GLY A 188 2.65 -29.87 17.51
CA GLY A 188 3.27 -30.03 18.82
C GLY A 188 2.46 -29.45 19.97
N GLU A 189 2.88 -29.81 21.18
CA GLU A 189 2.15 -29.66 22.45
C GLU A 189 1.99 -28.22 22.99
N ASN A 190 2.60 -27.23 22.33
CA ASN A 190 2.55 -25.84 22.78
C ASN A 190 1.38 -25.04 22.19
N PHE A 191 0.56 -25.64 21.33
CA PHE A 191 -0.58 -25.00 20.70
C PHE A 191 -1.83 -25.88 20.77
N GLY A 192 -2.98 -25.24 20.82
CA GLY A 192 -4.28 -25.92 20.84
C GLY A 192 -5.38 -24.98 20.36
N VAL A 193 -6.62 -25.42 20.47
CA VAL A 193 -7.81 -24.62 20.17
C VAL A 193 -8.57 -24.38 21.48
N CYS A 194 -9.04 -23.14 21.68
CA CYS A 194 -9.97 -22.83 22.75
C CYS A 194 -11.40 -23.14 22.29
N ALA A 195 -12.15 -23.88 23.12
CA ALA A 195 -13.55 -24.25 22.87
C ALA A 195 -14.54 -23.55 23.81
N ASN A 196 -14.14 -22.43 24.41
CA ASN A 196 -15.00 -21.66 25.31
C ASN A 196 -15.59 -20.44 24.58
N GLU A 197 -16.91 -20.44 24.38
CA GLU A 197 -17.69 -19.37 23.71
C GLU A 197 -17.51 -17.98 24.33
N TYR A 198 -17.09 -17.90 25.61
CA TYR A 198 -16.84 -16.64 26.32
C TYR A 198 -15.38 -16.16 26.23
N SER A 199 -14.55 -16.79 25.40
CA SER A 199 -13.13 -16.46 25.25
C SER A 199 -12.66 -16.55 23.79
N ALA A 200 -11.47 -17.07 23.54
CA ALA A 200 -10.86 -17.23 22.21
C ALA A 200 -11.48 -18.39 21.40
N ASP A 201 -12.80 -18.55 21.43
CA ASP A 201 -13.50 -19.69 20.82
C ASP A 201 -13.10 -19.89 19.36
N GLY A 202 -12.77 -21.13 18.99
CA GLY A 202 -12.36 -21.51 17.64
C GLY A 202 -10.97 -21.00 17.20
N HIS A 203 -10.23 -20.30 18.06
CA HIS A 203 -8.90 -19.78 17.72
C HIS A 203 -7.78 -20.71 18.18
N VAL A 204 -6.67 -20.67 17.44
CA VAL A 204 -5.41 -21.28 17.87
C VAL A 204 -4.82 -20.45 19.01
N VAL A 205 -4.56 -21.08 20.14
CA VAL A 205 -4.01 -20.46 21.34
C VAL A 205 -2.71 -21.15 21.75
N ALA A 206 -1.77 -20.38 22.30
CA ALA A 206 -0.62 -20.98 22.97
C ALA A 206 -1.07 -21.74 24.23
N SER A 207 -0.41 -22.84 24.61
CA SER A 207 -0.72 -23.56 25.85
C SER A 207 -0.56 -22.68 27.09
N SER A 208 0.29 -21.66 27.02
CA SER A 208 0.50 -20.66 28.06
C SER A 208 -0.31 -19.38 27.87
N TYR A 209 -1.18 -19.29 26.86
CA TYR A 209 -2.18 -18.22 26.78
C TYR A 209 -3.10 -18.34 27.99
N GLY A 210 -3.52 -17.22 28.55
CA GLY A 210 -4.48 -17.16 29.63
C GLY A 210 -5.64 -16.25 29.27
N CYS A 211 -6.80 -16.47 29.89
CA CYS A 211 -7.98 -15.64 29.70
C CYS A 211 -8.75 -15.50 31.02
N GLY A 212 -9.76 -14.63 31.05
CA GLY A 212 -10.62 -14.44 32.22
C GLY A 212 -11.63 -15.58 32.45
N ALA A 213 -11.85 -16.45 31.45
CA ALA A 213 -12.88 -17.49 31.46
C ALA A 213 -12.26 -18.90 31.51
N HIS A 214 -11.22 -19.09 32.33
CA HIS A 214 -10.67 -20.42 32.61
C HIS A 214 -11.73 -21.30 33.31
N SER A 215 -11.69 -22.61 33.09
CA SER A 215 -12.65 -23.56 33.71
C SER A 215 -12.65 -23.52 35.24
N ASP A 216 -11.50 -23.16 35.80
CA ASP A 216 -11.25 -23.10 37.24
C ASP A 216 -11.24 -21.65 37.77
N THR A 217 -11.71 -20.67 36.99
CA THR A 217 -11.85 -19.29 37.49
C THR A 217 -12.92 -19.25 38.58
N GLU A 218 -12.53 -18.88 39.79
CA GLU A 218 -13.44 -18.57 40.88
C GLU A 218 -13.58 -17.06 41.06
N VAL A 219 -14.81 -16.54 41.01
CA VAL A 219 -15.10 -15.17 41.40
C VAL A 219 -15.45 -15.19 42.88
N ALA A 220 -14.77 -14.39 43.70
CA ALA A 220 -15.12 -14.24 45.10
C ALA A 220 -16.61 -13.87 45.20
N GLY A 221 -17.42 -14.75 45.81
CA GLY A 221 -18.84 -14.50 46.01
C GLY A 221 -19.05 -13.23 46.84
N PRO A 222 -20.24 -12.59 46.77
CA PRO A 222 -20.56 -11.49 47.66
C PRO A 222 -20.36 -11.99 49.10
N GLY A 223 -19.45 -11.34 49.83
CA GLY A 223 -19.09 -11.74 51.19
C GLY A 223 -20.33 -11.95 52.04
N LYS A 224 -20.42 -13.11 52.69
CA LYS A 224 -21.36 -13.33 53.79
C LYS A 224 -20.92 -12.56 55.03
#